data_AF-A0A7K2XI27-F1
#
_entry.id   AF-A0A7K2XI27-F1
#
_cell.length_a   1.000
_cell.length_b   1.000
_cell.length_c   1.000
_cell.angle_alpha   90.00
_cell.angle_beta   90.00
_cell.angle_gamma   90.00
#
_symmetry.space_group_name_H-M   'P 1'
#
loop_
_entity.id
_entity.type
_entity.pdbx_description
1 polymer ?
#
loop_
_entity_poly.entity_id
_entity_poly.type
_entity_poly.pdbx_seq_one_letter_code
_entity_poly.pdbx_strand_id
1 'polypeptide(L)'
;GADIAAELRRGLVAGNEGGQTYEAVVRRVREDGGTTVVVELLREDGAPGRGDDRQTGHAAIATLLEASLGLRTPVEELAARALRCGDPALDDWTTAVAELAGRDDEETFVAAAGWCAYRDPLRRAL
;
A
#
# COMPACT_ATOMS: atom_id res chain seq x y z
N GLY A 1 1.65 8.71 -5.85
CA GLY A 1 2.77 7.92 -5.30
C GLY A 1 3.73 7.58 -6.42
N ALA A 2 5.01 7.37 -6.11
CA ALA A 2 6.02 6.96 -7.09
C ALA A 2 5.75 5.53 -7.61
N ASP A 3 6.08 5.27 -8.88
CA ASP A 3 6.09 3.91 -9.43
C ASP A 3 7.36 3.18 -8.97
N ILE A 4 7.21 2.44 -7.87
CA ILE A 4 8.30 1.71 -7.20
C ILE A 4 8.91 0.66 -8.13
N ALA A 5 8.12 -0.02 -8.96
CA ALA A 5 8.65 -1.02 -9.89
C ALA A 5 9.55 -0.35 -10.95
N ALA A 6 9.12 0.79 -11.48
CA ALA A 6 9.91 1.56 -12.43
C ALA A 6 11.18 2.14 -11.79
N GLU A 7 11.11 2.56 -10.53
CA GLU A 7 12.28 3.08 -9.79
C GLU A 7 13.32 1.99 -9.54
N LEU A 8 12.89 0.84 -9.00
CA LEU A 8 13.75 -0.33 -8.79
C LEU A 8 14.40 -0.79 -10.10
N ARG A 9 13.61 -0.88 -11.19
CA ARG A 9 14.14 -1.23 -12.51
C ARG A 9 15.19 -0.23 -12.99
N ARG A 10 14.96 1.08 -12.84
CA ARG A 10 15.94 2.10 -13.23
C ARG A 10 17.24 1.96 -12.46
N GLY A 11 17.17 1.74 -11.14
CA GLY A 11 18.36 1.54 -10.29
C GLY A 11 19.16 0.29 -10.68
N LEU A 12 18.45 -0.82 -10.95
CA LEU A 12 19.07 -2.06 -11.39
C LEU A 12 19.78 -1.92 -12.75
N VAL A 13 19.16 -1.26 -13.72
CA VAL A 13 19.75 -1.00 -15.04
C VAL A 13 20.93 -0.03 -14.97
N ALA A 14 20.83 1.03 -14.16
CA ALA A 14 21.92 2.00 -14.01
C ALA A 14 23.17 1.39 -13.38
N GLY A 15 23.02 0.42 -12.48
CA GLY A 15 24.14 -0.32 -11.87
C GLY A 15 24.68 -1.49 -12.71
N ASN A 16 24.18 -1.71 -13.92
CA ASN A 16 24.58 -2.80 -14.79
C ASN A 16 25.65 -2.35 -15.79
N GLU A 17 26.92 -2.31 -15.35
CA GLU A 17 28.06 -1.82 -16.15
C GLU A 17 28.48 -2.74 -17.33
N GLY A 18 27.69 -3.78 -17.65
CA GLY A 18 28.05 -4.81 -18.64
C GLY A 18 27.25 -4.84 -19.94
N GLY A 19 26.26 -3.97 -20.14
CA GLY A 19 25.53 -3.83 -21.42
C GLY A 19 24.68 -5.03 -21.86
N GLN A 20 24.58 -6.11 -21.08
CA GLN A 20 23.70 -7.23 -21.39
C GLN A 20 22.24 -6.80 -21.28
N THR A 21 21.41 -7.20 -22.24
CA THR A 21 19.96 -6.98 -22.23
C THR A 21 19.29 -8.01 -21.33
N TYR A 22 18.78 -7.55 -20.19
CA TYR A 22 18.03 -8.38 -19.25
C TYR A 22 16.53 -8.14 -19.44
N GLU A 23 15.72 -9.20 -19.41
CA GLU A 23 14.28 -9.05 -19.19
C GLU A 23 14.04 -8.69 -17.71
N ALA A 24 13.16 -7.72 -17.45
CA ALA A 24 12.81 -7.35 -16.08
C ALA A 24 11.47 -7.96 -15.70
N VAL A 25 11.47 -8.83 -14.68
CA VAL A 25 10.25 -9.40 -14.10
C VAL A 25 9.90 -8.63 -12.84
N VAL A 26 8.62 -8.28 -12.71
CA VAL A 26 8.08 -7.58 -11.53
C VAL A 26 7.10 -8.51 -10.82
N ARG A 27 7.38 -8.81 -9.56
CA ARG A 27 6.47 -9.55 -8.68
C ARG A 27 6.02 -8.64 -7.54
N ARG A 28 4.74 -8.72 -7.18
CA ARG A 28 4.18 -8.03 -6.01
C ARG A 28 3.77 -9.08 -5.00
N VAL A 29 4.37 -9.05 -3.83
CA VAL A 29 4.11 -9.98 -2.72
C VAL A 29 3.40 -9.19 -1.62
N ARG A 30 2.27 -9.69 -1.13
CA ARG A 30 1.57 -9.10 0.02
C ARG A 30 2.10 -9.75 1.28
N GLU A 31 2.77 -8.97 2.13
CA GLU A 31 3.40 -9.45 3.36
C GLU A 31 3.24 -8.38 4.45
N ASP A 32 3.04 -8.83 5.69
CA ASP A 32 2.95 -8.01 6.90
C ASP A 32 1.94 -6.86 6.86
N GLY A 33 0.97 -6.83 5.95
CA GLY A 33 0.04 -5.71 5.78
C GLY A 33 0.44 -4.66 4.74
N GLY A 34 1.62 -4.84 4.10
CA GLY A 34 2.09 -4.03 2.98
C GLY A 34 2.20 -4.83 1.67
N THR A 35 2.72 -4.18 0.63
CA THR A 35 3.13 -4.84 -0.61
C THR A 35 4.63 -4.69 -0.80
N THR A 36 5.34 -5.80 -0.91
CA THR A 36 6.73 -5.84 -1.36
C THR A 36 6.75 -5.95 -2.87
N VAL A 37 7.32 -4.95 -3.53
CA VAL A 37 7.57 -4.97 -4.98
C VAL A 37 8.97 -5.51 -5.18
N VAL A 38 9.07 -6.66 -5.83
CA VAL A 38 10.32 -7.32 -6.19
C VAL A 38 10.53 -7.14 -7.69
N VAL A 39 11.72 -6.68 -8.08
CA VAL A 39 12.13 -6.56 -9.48
C VAL A 39 13.38 -7.41 -9.69
N GLU A 40 13.33 -8.35 -10.62
CA GLU A 40 14.45 -9.22 -10.97
C GLU A 40 14.82 -9.02 -12.45
N LEU A 41 16.12 -8.85 -12.72
CA LEU A 41 16.70 -8.88 -14.06
C LEU A 41 17.07 -10.33 -14.38
N LEU A 42 16.43 -10.89 -15.40
CA LEU A 42 16.72 -12.23 -15.91
C LEU A 42 17.79 -12.18 -16.99
N ARG A 43 18.73 -13.13 -16.91
CA ARG A 43 19.71 -13.39 -17.97
C ARG A 43 19.02 -13.92 -19.23
N GLU A 44 19.73 -13.99 -20.34
CA GLU A 44 19.20 -14.52 -21.61
C GLU A 44 18.70 -15.97 -21.50
N ASP A 45 19.26 -16.77 -20.59
CA ASP A 45 18.81 -18.14 -20.29
C ASP A 45 17.57 -18.20 -19.37
N GLY A 46 17.03 -17.05 -18.99
CA GLY A 46 15.91 -16.92 -18.05
C GLY A 46 16.29 -17.11 -16.59
N ALA A 47 17.57 -17.36 -16.26
CA ALA A 47 18.01 -17.50 -14.88
C ALA A 47 18.02 -16.12 -14.17
N PRO A 48 17.70 -16.06 -12.86
CA PRO A 48 17.79 -14.84 -12.08
C PRO A 48 19.23 -14.29 -12.10
N GLY A 49 19.39 -13.05 -12.54
CA GLY A 49 20.67 -12.36 -12.53
C GLY A 49 20.86 -11.54 -11.27
N ARG A 50 20.08 -10.45 -11.16
CA ARG A 50 20.12 -9.51 -10.03
C ARG A 50 18.70 -9.05 -9.73
N GLY A 51 18.37 -8.93 -8.45
CA GLY A 51 17.10 -8.38 -8.00
C GLY A 51 17.27 -7.24 -7.02
N ASP A 52 16.21 -6.46 -6.86
CA ASP A 52 16.03 -5.48 -5.79
C ASP A 52 14.54 -5.48 -5.40
N ASP A 53 14.25 -5.21 -4.14
CA ASP A 53 12.89 -5.18 -3.62
C ASP A 53 12.67 -4.02 -2.65
N ARG A 54 11.43 -3.53 -2.64
CA ARG A 54 10.98 -2.44 -1.77
C ARG A 54 9.58 -2.72 -1.26
N GLN A 55 9.39 -2.63 0.04
CA GLN A 55 8.07 -2.54 0.64
C GLN A 55 7.47 -1.15 0.40
N THR A 56 6.22 -1.08 -0.07
CA THR A 56 5.54 0.18 -0.39
C THR A 56 4.99 0.93 0.84
N GLY A 57 5.40 0.52 2.05
CA GLY A 57 4.94 1.06 3.33
C GLY A 57 3.53 0.62 3.72
N HIS A 58 3.24 0.65 5.03
CA HIS A 58 1.91 0.46 5.59
C HIS A 58 1.16 1.78 5.65
N ALA A 59 -0.05 1.83 5.12
CA ALA A 59 -0.92 2.99 5.31
C ALA A 59 -1.26 3.21 6.81
N ALA A 60 -1.16 2.15 7.62
CA ALA A 60 -1.22 2.23 9.08
C ALA A 60 -0.20 3.22 9.67
N ILE A 61 1.06 3.17 9.24
CA ILE A 61 2.12 4.04 9.78
C ILE A 61 1.80 5.51 9.50
N ALA A 62 1.35 5.83 8.28
CA ALA A 62 0.95 7.20 7.94
C ALA A 62 -0.20 7.69 8.84
N THR A 63 -1.19 6.82 9.08
CA THR A 63 -2.33 7.13 9.95
C THR A 63 -1.90 7.39 11.40
N LEU A 64 -1.03 6.54 11.96
CA LEU A 64 -0.49 6.72 13.31
C LEU A 64 0.32 8.02 13.43
N LEU A 65 1.17 8.33 12.44
CA LEU A 65 1.97 9.55 12.44
C LEU A 65 1.08 10.79 12.34
N GLU A 66 0.12 10.81 11.42
CA GLU A 66 -0.82 11.92 11.27
C GLU A 66 -1.61 12.16 12.57
N ALA A 67 -2.17 11.11 13.17
CA ALA A 67 -2.85 11.21 14.46
C ALA A 67 -1.92 11.75 15.57
N SER A 68 -0.69 11.24 15.65
CA SER A 68 0.30 11.72 16.64
C SER A 68 0.73 13.18 16.43
N LEU A 69 0.65 13.67 15.19
CA LEU A 69 0.97 15.03 14.80
C LEU A 69 -0.27 15.96 14.84
N GLY A 70 -1.45 15.43 15.18
CA GLY A 70 -2.71 16.17 15.16
C GLY A 70 -3.17 16.56 13.75
N LEU A 71 -2.69 15.87 12.72
CA LEU A 71 -3.10 16.07 11.33
C LEU A 71 -4.41 15.34 11.09
N ARG A 72 -5.42 16.09 10.67
CA ARG A 72 -6.76 15.56 10.45
C ARG A 72 -6.91 14.99 9.04
N THR A 73 -6.72 13.69 8.91
CA THR A 73 -6.87 12.99 7.62
C THR A 73 -8.36 12.90 7.23
N PRO A 74 -8.73 13.21 5.98
CA PRO A 74 -10.12 13.12 5.51
C PRO A 74 -10.72 11.72 5.69
N VAL A 75 -12.02 11.65 5.97
CA VAL A 75 -12.73 10.39 6.24
C VAL A 75 -12.59 9.39 5.08
N GLU A 76 -12.75 9.88 3.84
CA GLU A 76 -12.60 9.04 2.64
C GLU A 76 -11.17 8.57 2.40
N GLU A 77 -10.18 9.33 2.85
CA GLU A 77 -8.78 8.91 2.73
C GLU A 77 -8.46 7.78 3.72
N LEU A 78 -8.94 7.87 4.97
CA LEU A 78 -8.83 6.78 5.94
C LEU A 78 -9.55 5.51 5.46
N ALA A 79 -10.76 5.67 4.91
CA ALA A 79 -11.49 4.55 4.34
C ALA A 79 -10.75 3.92 3.15
N ALA A 80 -10.14 4.71 2.28
CA ALA A 80 -9.32 4.22 1.17
C ALA A 80 -8.04 3.49 1.64
N ARG A 81 -7.47 3.88 2.80
CA ARG A 81 -6.36 3.16 3.43
C ARG A 81 -6.80 1.80 3.94
N ALA A 82 -7.90 1.74 4.68
CA ALA A 82 -8.45 0.49 5.20
C ALA A 82 -8.79 -0.51 4.08
N LEU A 83 -9.42 -0.04 3.00
CA LEU A 83 -9.87 -0.88 1.90
C LEU A 83 -8.76 -1.35 0.95
N ARG A 84 -7.57 -0.75 1.02
CA ARG A 84 -6.49 -0.97 0.06
C ARG A 84 -6.07 -2.44 -0.05
N CYS A 85 -5.96 -3.10 1.09
CA CYS A 85 -5.55 -4.51 1.16
C CYS A 85 -6.75 -5.47 1.17
N GLY A 86 -7.96 -4.95 1.42
CA GLY A 86 -9.20 -5.74 1.40
C GLY A 86 -9.29 -6.80 2.49
N ASP A 87 -8.57 -6.63 3.60
CA ASP A 87 -8.51 -7.60 4.69
C ASP A 87 -8.62 -6.89 6.06
N PRO A 88 -9.71 -7.13 6.81
CA PRO A 88 -9.92 -6.56 8.14
C PRO A 88 -8.91 -6.93 9.21
N ALA A 89 -8.12 -7.99 9.00
CA ALA A 89 -7.11 -8.44 9.95
C ALA A 89 -5.78 -7.68 9.83
N LEU A 90 -5.59 -6.88 8.78
CA LEU A 90 -4.34 -6.16 8.53
C LEU A 90 -4.32 -4.79 9.21
N ASP A 91 -3.13 -4.33 9.56
CA ASP A 91 -2.90 -3.07 10.27
C ASP A 91 -3.47 -1.84 9.55
N ASP A 92 -3.43 -1.85 8.21
CA ASP A 92 -4.00 -0.78 7.37
C ASP A 92 -5.50 -0.59 7.64
N TRP A 93 -6.22 -1.69 7.87
CA TRP A 93 -7.63 -1.67 8.24
C TRP A 93 -7.79 -1.26 9.70
N THR A 94 -7.18 -2.00 10.62
CA THR A 94 -7.44 -1.85 12.06
C THR A 94 -7.08 -0.46 12.55
N THR A 95 -5.97 0.11 12.06
CA THR A 95 -5.52 1.45 12.42
C THR A 95 -6.44 2.54 11.86
N ALA A 96 -6.82 2.45 10.59
CA ALA A 96 -7.69 3.44 9.97
C ALA A 96 -9.11 3.43 10.56
N VAL A 97 -9.65 2.23 10.84
CA VAL A 97 -10.96 2.08 11.50
C VAL A 97 -10.89 2.56 12.95
N ALA A 98 -9.81 2.28 13.69
CA ALA A 98 -9.66 2.81 15.05
C ALA A 98 -9.59 4.34 15.06
N GLU A 99 -8.85 4.94 14.12
CA GLU A 99 -8.80 6.39 13.96
C GLU A 99 -10.18 6.95 13.59
N LEU A 100 -10.95 6.31 12.70
CA LEU A 100 -12.33 6.71 12.37
C LEU A 100 -13.28 6.59 13.57
N ALA A 101 -13.24 5.48 14.29
CA ALA A 101 -14.10 5.22 15.45
C ALA A 101 -13.78 6.11 16.65
N GLY A 102 -12.54 6.63 16.74
CA GLY A 102 -12.15 7.62 17.74
C GLY A 102 -12.69 9.03 17.47
N ARG A 103 -13.34 9.26 16.32
CA ARG A 103 -13.88 10.56 15.92
C ARG A 103 -15.29 10.72 16.45
N ASP A 104 -15.49 11.75 17.28
CA ASP A 104 -16.81 12.13 17.79
C ASP A 104 -17.34 13.35 17.04
N ASP A 105 -17.48 13.22 15.71
CA ASP A 105 -17.99 14.29 14.84
C ASP A 105 -19.02 13.80 13.80
N GLU A 106 -19.85 14.75 13.38
CA GLU A 106 -20.96 14.53 12.46
C GLU A 106 -20.51 14.10 11.07
N GLU A 107 -19.39 14.63 10.57
CA GLU A 107 -18.85 14.26 9.25
C GLU A 107 -18.57 12.76 9.19
N THR A 108 -17.89 12.24 10.21
CA THR A 108 -17.55 10.81 10.30
C THR A 108 -18.81 9.96 10.45
N PHE A 109 -19.77 10.39 11.28
CA PHE A 109 -21.04 9.68 11.46
C PHE A 109 -21.87 9.60 10.17
N VAL A 110 -22.01 10.71 9.45
CA VAL A 110 -22.76 10.77 8.19
C VAL A 110 -22.10 9.89 7.12
N ALA A 111 -20.77 9.90 7.05
CA ALA A 111 -20.03 9.03 6.14
C ALA A 111 -20.28 7.54 6.44
N ALA A 112 -20.13 7.12 7.70
CA ALA A 112 -20.36 5.73 8.13
C ALA A 112 -21.80 5.27 7.84
N ALA A 113 -22.80 6.11 8.14
CA ALA A 113 -24.20 5.84 7.81
C ALA A 113 -24.41 5.68 6.29
N GLY A 114 -23.76 6.51 5.48
CA GLY A 114 -23.78 6.39 4.02
C GLY A 114 -23.14 5.10 3.52
N TRP A 115 -22.08 4.63 4.18
CA TRP A 115 -21.39 3.40 3.80
C TRP A 115 -22.24 2.14 4.00
N CYS A 116 -23.19 2.14 4.94
CA CYS A 116 -24.11 1.01 5.14
C CYS A 116 -24.90 0.63 3.86
N ALA A 117 -25.11 1.57 2.94
CA ALA A 117 -25.81 1.33 1.68
C ALA A 117 -24.91 0.75 0.56
N TYR A 118 -23.59 0.64 0.78
CA TYR A 118 -22.69 0.16 -0.25
C TYR A 118 -22.84 -1.35 -0.50
N ARG A 119 -22.58 -1.76 -1.75
CA ARG A 119 -22.61 -3.17 -2.14
C ARG A 119 -21.44 -3.94 -1.53
N ASP A 120 -20.27 -3.32 -1.45
CA ASP A 120 -19.05 -3.90 -0.90
C ASP A 120 -19.19 -4.15 0.62
N PRO A 121 -19.12 -5.41 1.08
CA PRO A 121 -19.20 -5.74 2.50
C PRO A 121 -18.11 -5.08 3.34
N LEU A 122 -16.90 -4.89 2.81
CA LEU A 122 -15.83 -4.24 3.54
C LEU A 122 -16.13 -2.75 3.71
N ARG A 123 -16.58 -2.07 2.65
CA ARG A 123 -17.02 -0.68 2.79
C ARG A 123 -18.12 -0.50 3.84
N ARG A 124 -19.09 -1.43 3.92
CA ARG A 124 -20.15 -1.39 4.95
C ARG A 124 -19.67 -1.59 6.38
N ALA A 125 -18.49 -2.18 6.57
CA ALA A 125 -17.94 -2.56 7.86
C ALA A 125 -16.95 -1.52 8.43
N LEU A 126 -16.67 -0.45 7.68
CA LEU A 126 -15.98 0.75 8.18
C LEU A 126 -16.92 1.58 9.03
#